data_AF-A0A372J094-F1
#
_entry.id   AF-A0A372J094-F1
#
_cell.length_a   1.000
_cell.length_b   1.000
_cell.length_c   1.000
_cell.angle_alpha   90.00
_cell.angle_beta   90.00
_cell.angle_gamma   90.00
#
_symmetry.space_group_name_H-M   'P 1'
#
loop_
_entity.id
_entity.type
_entity.pdbx_description
1 polymer ?
#
loop_
_entity_poly.entity_id
_entity_poly.type
_entity_poly.pdbx_seq_one_letter_code
_entity_poly.pdbx_strand_id
1 'polypeptide(L)'
;MSLPPPRHVLGGERVLRVNWLPGSDRLRGRCHCGAEAEGEDPTAMWEWLLAHPDHPAGGPDAPVVPDVLPPPPAHRVSDPAVIRRRTPVLV
;
A
#
# COMPACT_ATOMS: atom_id res chain seq x y z
N MET A 1 14.81 -4.57 -16.95
CA MET A 1 15.70 -3.95 -15.95
C MET A 1 15.41 -4.60 -14.61
N SER A 2 16.41 -5.17 -13.93
CA SER A 2 16.21 -5.77 -12.61
C SER A 2 16.34 -4.68 -11.55
N LEU A 3 15.37 -4.56 -10.63
CA LEU A 3 15.47 -3.61 -9.53
C LEU A 3 16.52 -4.12 -8.52
N PRO A 4 17.30 -3.22 -7.88
CA PRO A 4 18.16 -3.63 -6.78
C PRO A 4 17.32 -4.22 -5.64
N PRO A 5 17.85 -5.21 -4.90
CA PRO A 5 17.12 -5.83 -3.80
C PRO A 5 16.79 -4.79 -2.71
N PRO A 6 15.66 -4.97 -2.01
CA PRO A 6 15.29 -4.08 -0.90
C PRO A 6 16.36 -4.08 0.18
N ARG A 7 16.68 -2.88 0.69
CA ARG A 7 17.76 -2.64 1.67
C ARG A 7 17.55 -3.40 2.98
N HIS A 8 16.28 -3.58 3.34
CA HIS A 8 15.86 -4.36 4.49
C HIS A 8 14.47 -4.92 4.21
N VAL A 9 14.28 -6.21 4.47
CA VAL A 9 12.97 -6.87 4.40
C VAL A 9 12.63 -7.34 5.80
N LEU A 10 11.45 -6.95 6.29
CA LEU A 10 10.93 -7.50 7.53
C LEU A 10 10.87 -9.02 7.41
N GLY A 11 11.51 -9.71 8.35
CA GLY A 11 11.46 -11.16 8.51
C GLY A 11 10.32 -11.58 9.44
N GLY A 12 10.05 -12.88 9.52
CA GLY A 12 9.03 -13.46 10.39
C GLY A 12 7.95 -14.24 9.63
N GLU A 13 7.27 -15.14 10.34
CA GLU A 13 6.34 -16.12 9.78
C GLU A 13 4.99 -15.53 9.36
N ARG A 14 4.67 -14.30 9.77
CA ARG A 14 3.37 -13.65 9.50
C ARG A 14 3.50 -12.29 8.81
N VAL A 15 4.59 -12.08 8.07
CA VAL A 15 4.82 -10.83 7.34
C VAL A 15 3.99 -10.79 6.06
N LEU A 16 3.07 -9.83 5.99
CA LEU A 16 2.38 -9.42 4.77
C LEU A 16 3.22 -8.36 4.05
N ARG A 17 3.35 -8.44 2.73
CA ARG A 17 4.16 -7.51 1.93
C ARG A 17 3.32 -6.90 0.83
N VAL A 18 3.50 -5.60 0.59
CA VAL A 18 2.89 -4.87 -0.51
C VAL A 18 3.97 -4.02 -1.16
N ASN A 19 4.10 -4.10 -2.48
CA ASN A 19 5.02 -3.29 -3.27
C ASN A 19 4.27 -2.63 -4.42
N TRP A 20 4.58 -1.37 -4.71
CA TRP A 20 4.19 -0.76 -5.98
C TRP A 20 5.09 -1.27 -7.11
N LEU A 21 4.48 -1.61 -8.24
CA LEU A 21 5.18 -2.02 -9.45
C LEU A 21 5.65 -0.78 -10.21
N PRO A 22 6.95 -0.65 -10.50
CA PRO A 22 7.48 0.53 -11.19
C PRO A 22 6.78 0.80 -12.53
N GLY A 23 6.51 2.07 -12.81
CA GLY A 23 5.87 2.49 -14.06
C GLY A 23 4.37 2.25 -14.12
N SER A 24 3.72 1.92 -13.00
CA SER A 24 2.28 1.74 -12.88
C SER A 24 1.78 2.15 -11.50
N ASP A 25 0.47 2.29 -11.33
CA ASP A 25 -0.16 2.39 -10.01
C ASP A 25 -0.59 1.01 -9.47
N ARG A 26 -0.04 -0.07 -10.05
CA ARG A 26 -0.32 -1.43 -9.60
C ARG A 26 0.50 -1.77 -8.37
N LEU A 27 -0.14 -2.50 -7.49
CA LEU A 27 0.38 -3.12 -6.29
C LEU A 27 0.60 -4.60 -6.54
N ARG A 28 1.61 -5.16 -5.90
CA ARG A 28 1.80 -6.60 -5.72
C ARG A 28 1.79 -6.93 -4.23
N GLY A 29 0.79 -7.68 -3.81
CA GLY A 29 0.65 -8.22 -2.46
C GLY A 29 1.24 -9.61 -2.38
N ARG A 30 1.88 -9.92 -1.25
CA ARG A 30 2.34 -11.26 -0.90
C ARG A 30 1.97 -11.58 0.55
N CYS A 31 1.17 -12.62 0.72
CA CYS A 31 0.79 -13.15 2.01
C CYS A 31 1.95 -13.98 2.60
N HIS A 32 1.93 -14.16 3.91
CA HIS A 32 2.92 -14.97 4.61
C HIS A 32 2.84 -16.47 4.27
N CYS A 33 1.68 -16.95 3.79
CA CYS A 33 1.52 -18.29 3.23
C CYS A 33 2.13 -18.47 1.83
N GLY A 34 2.63 -17.39 1.22
CA GLY A 34 3.21 -17.39 -0.12
C GLY A 34 2.23 -17.05 -1.24
N ALA A 35 0.93 -16.91 -0.96
CA ALA A 35 -0.05 -16.44 -1.95
C ALA A 35 0.30 -15.01 -2.42
N GLU A 36 0.08 -14.75 -3.71
CA GLU A 36 0.36 -13.45 -4.33
C GLU A 36 -0.83 -12.99 -5.17
N ALA A 37 -1.04 -11.67 -5.20
CA ALA A 37 -2.03 -11.02 -6.05
C ALA A 37 -1.51 -9.65 -6.51
N GLU A 38 -2.01 -9.17 -7.64
CA GLU A 38 -1.75 -7.83 -8.14
C GLU A 38 -3.06 -7.08 -8.32
N GLY A 39 -3.03 -5.76 -8.14
CA GLY A 39 -4.22 -4.91 -8.22
C GLY A 39 -3.87 -3.44 -8.15
N GLU A 40 -4.84 -2.57 -8.37
CA GLU A 40 -4.62 -1.11 -8.31
C GLU A 40 -5.19 -0.49 -7.03
N ASP A 41 -6.17 -1.11 -6.39
CA ASP A 41 -6.73 -0.61 -5.13
C ASP A 41 -5.90 -1.05 -3.91
N PRO A 42 -5.31 -0.10 -3.15
CA PRO A 42 -4.64 -0.43 -1.89
C PRO A 42 -5.58 -1.03 -0.84
N THR A 43 -6.86 -0.64 -0.84
CA THR A 43 -7.84 -1.13 0.15
C THR A 43 -8.17 -2.60 -0.13
N ALA A 44 -8.61 -2.91 -1.35
CA ALA A 44 -8.84 -4.29 -1.77
C ALA A 44 -7.58 -5.17 -1.60
N MET A 45 -6.37 -4.62 -1.81
CA MET A 45 -5.13 -5.36 -1.57
C MET A 45 -4.97 -5.78 -0.11
N TRP A 46 -5.27 -4.88 0.84
CA TRP A 46 -5.24 -5.22 2.26
C TRP A 46 -6.33 -6.18 2.66
N GLU A 47 -7.55 -6.01 2.15
CA GLU A 47 -8.67 -6.95 2.37
C GLU A 47 -8.28 -8.35 1.90
N TRP A 48 -7.72 -8.48 0.70
CA TRP A 48 -7.24 -9.75 0.16
C TRP A 48 -6.14 -10.37 1.02
N LEU A 49 -5.16 -9.59 1.47
CA LEU A 49 -4.07 -10.09 2.32
C LEU A 49 -4.54 -10.56 3.69
N LEU A 50 -5.50 -9.86 4.28
CA LEU A 50 -6.05 -10.15 5.61
C LEU A 50 -7.11 -11.26 5.59
N ALA A 51 -7.66 -11.61 4.43
CA ALA A 51 -8.58 -12.73 4.24
C ALA A 51 -7.94 -14.12 4.44
N HIS A 52 -6.64 -14.21 4.69
CA HIS A 52 -5.97 -15.47 5.01
C HIS A 52 -6.71 -16.23 6.13
N PRO A 53 -7.00 -17.54 5.97
CA PRO A 53 -6.49 -18.44 4.92
C PRO A 53 -7.28 -18.47 3.61
N ASP A 54 -8.45 -17.85 3.55
CA ASP A 54 -9.40 -17.96 2.44
C ASP A 54 -9.33 -16.72 1.53
N HIS A 55 -8.26 -16.64 0.75
CA HIS A 55 -8.05 -15.55 -0.17
C HIS A 55 -9.09 -15.55 -1.31
N PRO A 56 -9.82 -14.45 -1.55
CA PRO A 56 -10.79 -14.40 -2.64
C PRO A 56 -10.11 -14.54 -4.01
N ALA A 57 -10.76 -15.27 -4.92
CA ALA A 57 -10.30 -15.45 -6.29
C ALA A 57 -10.42 -14.15 -7.10
N GLY A 58 -9.45 -13.88 -7.98
CA GLY A 58 -9.43 -12.68 -8.83
C GLY A 58 -8.47 -11.58 -8.36
N GLY A 59 -8.01 -11.63 -7.10
CA GLY A 59 -7.11 -10.62 -6.56
C GLY A 59 -7.81 -9.26 -6.36
N PRO A 60 -7.07 -8.23 -5.93
CA PRO A 60 -7.60 -6.89 -5.76
C PRO A 60 -7.86 -6.26 -7.13
N ASP A 61 -9.12 -6.19 -7.54
CA ASP A 61 -9.50 -5.47 -8.75
C ASP A 61 -9.19 -3.97 -8.64
N ALA A 62 -9.20 -3.28 -9.78
CA ALA A 62 -9.19 -1.81 -9.78
C ALA A 62 -10.44 -1.31 -9.04
N PRO A 63 -10.31 -0.29 -8.19
CA PRO A 63 -11.46 0.23 -7.46
C PRO A 63 -12.43 0.85 -8.47
N VAL A 64 -13.72 0.61 -8.29
CA VAL A 64 -14.74 1.43 -8.95
C VAL A 64 -14.69 2.79 -8.26
N VAL A 65 -13.88 3.70 -8.80
CA VAL A 65 -13.81 5.08 -8.32
C VAL A 65 -15.14 5.74 -8.67
N PRO A 66 -15.93 6.23 -7.69
CA PRO A 66 -17.13 6.99 -8.00
C PRO A 66 -16.75 8.26 -8.78
N ASP A 67 -17.54 8.63 -9.79
CA ASP A 67 -17.36 9.88 -10.57
C ASP A 67 -17.38 11.14 -9.68
N VAL A 68 -17.94 11.03 -8.47
CA VAL A 68 -17.99 12.09 -7.48
C VAL A 68 -17.49 11.55 -6.15
N LEU A 69 -16.27 11.93 -5.77
CA LEU A 69 -15.77 11.72 -4.41
C LEU A 69 -16.44 12.74 -3.46
N PRO A 70 -16.93 12.32 -2.28
CA PRO A 70 -17.34 13.29 -1.26
C PRO A 70 -16.13 14.16 -0.89
N PRO A 71 -16.33 15.45 -0.55
CA PRO A 71 -15.25 16.30 -0.09
C PRO A 71 -14.56 15.58 1.09
N PRO A 72 -13.22 15.44 1.06
CA PRO A 72 -12.52 14.72 2.10
C PRO A 72 -12.87 15.35 3.46
N PRO A 73 -13.05 14.55 4.53
CA PRO A 73 -13.21 15.12 5.86
C PRO A 73 -11.99 16.01 6.12
N ALA A 74 -12.22 17.17 6.73
CA ALA A 74 -11.17 18.11 7.11
C ALA A 74 -10.29 17.53 8.23
N HIS A 75 -9.55 16.45 7.96
CA HIS A 75 -8.44 15.99 8.76
C HIS A 75 -7.26 16.90 8.45
N ARG A 76 -7.39 18.16 8.93
CA ARG A 76 -6.36 19.19 9.09
C ARG A 76 -5.15 19.08 8.16
N VAL A 77 -5.22 19.79 7.03
CA VAL A 77 -4.03 20.44 6.49
C VAL A 77 -3.43 21.25 7.65
N SER A 78 -2.33 20.77 8.22
CA SER A 78 -1.53 21.62 9.11
C SER A 78 -1.09 22.80 8.25
N ASP A 79 -1.31 24.02 8.72
CA ASP A 79 -0.77 25.23 8.10
C ASP A 79 0.65 24.93 7.60
N PRO A 80 0.96 25.09 6.30
CA PRO A 80 2.29 24.83 5.75
C PRO A 80 3.42 25.51 6.54
N ALA A 81 3.13 26.64 7.22
CA ALA A 81 4.07 27.31 8.11
C ALA A 81 4.43 26.50 9.38
N VAL A 82 3.58 25.58 9.83
CA VAL A 82 3.80 24.68 10.98
C VAL A 82 4.66 23.48 10.57
N ILE A 83 4.51 22.96 9.35
CA ILE A 83 5.33 21.84 8.82
C ILE A 83 6.80 22.25 8.74
N ARG A 84 7.08 23.48 8.28
CA ARG A 84 8.43 24.03 8.11
C ARG A 84 9.16 24.35 9.43
N ARG A 85 8.46 24.30 10.57
CA ARG A 85 9.05 24.52 11.91
C ARG A 85 9.61 23.26 12.56
N ARG A 86 9.45 22.07 11.96
CA ARG A 86 10.12 20.87 12.48
C ARG A 86 11.64 21.05 12.39
N THR A 87 12.27 21.12 13.55
CA THR A 87 13.71 21.29 13.77
C THR A 87 14.52 20.38 12.84
N PRO A 88 15.60 20.85 12.21
CA PRO A 88 16.47 19.96 11.46
C PRO A 88 16.96 18.84 12.39
N VAL A 89 16.79 17.59 11.95
CA VAL A 89 17.50 16.47 12.57
C VAL A 89 18.96 16.71 12.23
N LEU A 90 19.74 17.15 13.21
CA LEU A 90 21.20 17.22 13.10
C LEU A 90 21.68 15.77 12.87
N VAL A 91 22.24 15.53 11.68
CA VAL A 91 23.01 14.32 11.34
C VAL A 91 24.48 14.63 11.60
#